data_AF-A0A0G0LB04-F1
#
_entry.id   AF-A0A0G0LB04-F1
#
_cell.length_a   1.000
_cell.length_b   1.000
_cell.length_c   1.000
_cell.angle_alpha   90.00
_cell.angle_beta   90.00
_cell.angle_gamma   90.00
#
_symmetry.space_group_name_H-M   'P 1'
#
loop_
_entity.id
_entity.type
_entity.pdbx_description
1 polymer ?
#
loop_
_entity_poly.entity_id
_entity_poly.type
_entity_poly.pdbx_seq_one_letter_code
_entity_poly.pdbx_strand_id
1 'polypeptide(L)'
;MVTVDYVIESMIKLCEKNLHGTAIHLTHHNPPVHRLILHSIIYDMGFRNMKLIPVPIWIFRVMANSFYFLVVPIRKYIKSVMWYMPYITYACHFDRSIVKKYGEPPPEITRELIEKINSYAKKNILEHIDI
;
A
#
# COMPACT_ATOMS: atom_id res chain seq x y z
N MET A 1 2.67 4.40 -0.31
CA MET A 1 1.41 4.89 0.28
C MET A 1 1.47 6.41 0.27
N VAL A 2 0.37 7.07 -0.04
CA VAL A 2 0.22 8.54 -0.06
C VAL A 2 -1.17 8.84 0.51
N THR A 3 -1.34 9.99 1.17
CA THR A 3 -2.64 10.40 1.69
C THR A 3 -3.55 10.85 0.55
N VAL A 4 -4.87 10.71 0.74
CA VAL A 4 -5.85 11.15 -0.25
C VAL A 4 -5.81 12.67 -0.40
N ASP A 5 -5.65 13.41 0.71
CA ASP A 5 -5.56 14.87 0.71
C ASP A 5 -4.41 15.35 -0.19
N TYR A 6 -3.23 14.72 -0.08
CA TYR A 6 -2.10 15.02 -0.96
C TYR A 6 -2.42 14.79 -2.43
N VAL A 7 -3.15 13.72 -2.76
CA VAL A 7 -3.54 13.40 -4.14
C VAL A 7 -4.46 14.50 -4.68
N ILE A 8 -5.47 14.90 -3.91
CA ILE A 8 -6.43 15.93 -4.31
C ILE A 8 -5.72 17.27 -4.52
N GLU A 9 -4.92 17.72 -3.55
CA GLU A 9 -4.18 18.98 -3.65
C GLU A 9 -3.21 18.99 -4.83
N SER A 10 -2.50 17.88 -5.05
CA SER A 10 -1.60 17.74 -6.18
C SER A 10 -2.34 17.77 -7.52
N MET A 11 -3.50 17.12 -7.61
CA MET A 11 -4.33 17.14 -8.81
C MET A 11 -4.80 18.57 -9.14
N ILE A 12 -5.25 19.33 -8.14
CA ILE A 12 -5.65 20.73 -8.32
C ILE A 12 -4.46 21.56 -8.82
N LYS A 13 -3.32 21.51 -8.12
CA LYS A 13 -2.10 22.25 -8.48
C LYS A 13 -1.59 21.92 -9.88
N LEU A 14 -1.65 20.65 -10.29
CA LEU A 14 -1.14 20.18 -11.58
C LEU A 14 -2.11 20.45 -12.73
N CYS A 15 -3.42 20.51 -12.46
CA CYS A 15 -4.44 20.84 -13.46
C CYS A 15 -4.18 22.23 -14.08
N GLU A 16 -3.69 23.17 -13.27
CA GLU A 16 -3.38 24.54 -13.70
C GLU A 16 -2.12 24.67 -14.58
N LYS A 17 -1.36 23.58 -14.81
CA LYS A 17 -0.05 23.61 -15.49
C LYS A 17 -0.08 23.21 -16.97
N ASN A 18 -1.26 23.05 -17.58
CA ASN A 18 -1.44 22.67 -18.99
C ASN A 18 -0.69 21.38 -19.40
N LEU A 19 -0.69 20.36 -18.53
CA LEU A 19 0.03 19.09 -18.72
C LEU A 19 -0.78 18.05 -19.52
N HIS A 20 -1.41 18.48 -20.62
CA HIS A 20 -2.28 17.61 -21.41
C HIS A 20 -1.57 16.36 -21.94
N GLY A 21 -2.25 15.21 -21.90
CA GLY A 21 -1.73 13.93 -22.38
C GLY A 21 -0.58 13.34 -21.55
N THR A 22 -0.24 13.94 -20.40
CA THR A 22 0.91 13.51 -19.60
C THR A 22 0.48 12.63 -18.43
N ALA A 23 1.10 11.47 -18.26
CA ALA A 23 0.90 10.60 -17.10
C ALA A 23 1.76 11.09 -15.92
N ILE A 24 1.12 11.33 -14.77
CA ILE A 24 1.79 11.86 -13.57
C ILE A 24 1.67 10.85 -12.43
N HIS A 25 2.80 10.44 -11.86
CA HIS A 25 2.84 9.47 -10.77
C HIS A 25 2.95 10.16 -9.41
N LEU A 26 1.81 10.28 -8.71
CA LEU A 26 1.73 10.81 -7.34
C LEU A 26 2.13 9.74 -6.32
N THR A 27 3.43 9.50 -6.18
CA THR A 27 3.97 8.42 -5.32
C THR A 27 5.08 8.92 -4.40
N HIS A 28 5.17 8.32 -3.21
CA HIS A 28 6.25 8.61 -2.26
C HIS A 28 7.62 8.21 -2.83
N HIS A 29 8.64 9.01 -2.53
CA HIS A 29 10.02 8.76 -2.98
C HIS A 29 10.62 7.56 -2.24
N ASN A 30 10.47 7.57 -0.92
CA ASN A 30 10.87 6.49 -0.02
C ASN A 30 9.62 5.92 0.66
N PRO A 31 8.86 5.02 0.02
CA PRO A 31 7.64 4.50 0.64
C PRO A 31 7.97 3.86 2.00
N PRO A 32 7.09 4.00 3.01
CA PRO A 32 7.29 3.36 4.30
C PRO A 32 7.45 1.86 4.10
N VAL A 33 8.40 1.27 4.84
CA VAL A 33 8.67 -0.17 4.76
C VAL A 33 7.38 -0.92 5.10
N HIS A 34 6.95 -1.85 4.24
CA HIS A 34 5.72 -2.65 4.45
C HIS A 34 5.65 -3.28 5.84
N ARG A 35 6.81 -3.66 6.40
CA ARG A 35 6.95 -4.16 7.76
C ARG A 35 6.46 -3.16 8.82
N LEU A 36 6.76 -1.87 8.68
CA LEU A 36 6.34 -0.84 9.62
C LEU A 36 4.83 -0.69 9.61
N ILE A 37 4.21 -0.64 8.42
CA ILE A 37 2.75 -0.56 8.28
C ILE A 37 2.09 -1.80 8.91
N LEU A 38 2.54 -3.00 8.51
CA LEU A 38 1.96 -4.25 8.99
C LEU A 38 2.11 -4.41 10.51
N HIS A 39 3.30 -4.11 11.05
CA HIS A 39 3.55 -4.14 12.48
C HIS A 39 2.64 -3.16 13.24
N SER A 40 2.48 -1.96 12.70
CA SER A 40 1.62 -0.92 13.30
C SER A 40 0.17 -1.37 13.38
N ILE A 41 -0.39 -1.93 12.29
CA ILE A 41 -1.76 -2.45 12.25
C ILE A 41 -1.95 -3.58 13.25
N ILE A 42 -1.07 -4.58 13.24
CA ILE A 42 -1.14 -5.74 14.13
C ILE A 42 -1.10 -5.31 15.60
N TYR A 43 -0.18 -4.40 15.93
CA TYR A 43 -0.03 -3.86 17.28
C TYR A 43 -1.29 -3.11 17.73
N ASP A 44 -1.86 -2.26 16.86
CA ASP A 44 -3.06 -1.45 17.16
C ASP A 44 -4.32 -2.31 17.30
N MET A 45 -4.37 -3.48 16.65
CA MET A 45 -5.43 -4.48 16.82
C MET A 45 -5.30 -5.27 18.14
N GLY A 46 -4.23 -5.07 18.91
CA GLY A 46 -4.04 -5.70 20.22
C GLY A 46 -3.23 -6.99 20.18
N PHE A 47 -2.73 -7.43 19.02
CA PHE A 47 -1.84 -8.58 18.92
C PHE A 47 -0.43 -8.21 19.37
N ARG A 48 -0.10 -8.52 20.63
CA ARG A 48 1.24 -8.33 21.20
C ARG A 48 2.09 -9.58 20.98
N ASN A 49 3.41 -9.41 20.87
CA ASN A 49 4.41 -10.47 20.70
C ASN A 49 4.43 -11.22 19.35
N MET A 50 3.89 -10.63 18.28
CA MET A 50 4.05 -11.21 16.93
C MET A 50 5.44 -10.93 16.36
N LYS A 51 6.17 -12.00 16.01
CA LYS A 51 7.44 -11.90 15.29
C LYS A 51 7.19 -11.87 13.79
N LEU A 52 7.44 -10.72 13.17
CA LEU A 52 7.43 -10.61 11.70
C LEU A 52 8.71 -11.20 11.13
N ILE A 53 8.57 -12.29 10.37
CA ILE A 53 9.67 -12.94 9.66
C ILE A 53 9.68 -12.43 8.22
N PRO A 54 10.76 -11.77 7.75
CA PRO A 54 10.85 -11.37 6.36
C PRO A 54 10.97 -12.60 5.48
N VAL A 55 10.11 -12.69 4.46
CA VAL A 55 10.15 -13.77 3.47
C VAL A 55 10.80 -13.22 2.20
N PRO A 56 11.91 -13.82 1.72
CA PRO A 56 12.48 -13.47 0.42
C PRO A 56 11.44 -13.60 -0.69
N ILE A 57 11.44 -12.64 -1.61
CA ILE A 57 10.47 -12.55 -2.71
C ILE A 57 10.38 -13.86 -3.50
N TRP A 58 11.52 -14.50 -3.77
CA TRP A 58 11.55 -15.76 -4.53
C TRP A 58 10.85 -16.90 -3.79
N ILE A 59 11.04 -17.01 -2.47
CA ILE A 59 10.36 -18.02 -1.62
C ILE A 59 8.86 -17.79 -1.67
N PHE A 60 8.44 -16.53 -1.50
CA PHE A 60 7.02 -16.18 -1.56
C PHE A 60 6.38 -16.57 -2.90
N ARG A 61 7.07 -16.30 -4.03
CA ARG A 61 6.59 -16.69 -5.37
C ARG A 61 6.47 -18.20 -5.52
N VAL A 62 7.45 -18.97 -5.05
CA VAL A 62 7.40 -20.43 -5.10
C VAL A 62 6.22 -20.94 -4.28
N MET A 63 6.05 -20.45 -3.04
CA MET A 63 4.93 -20.84 -2.18
C MET A 63 3.58 -20.50 -2.81
N ALA A 64 3.40 -19.28 -3.32
CA ALA A 64 2.15 -18.84 -3.92
C ALA A 64 1.80 -19.64 -5.19
N ASN A 65 2.78 -19.89 -6.05
CA ASN A 65 2.58 -20.72 -7.25
C ASN A 65 2.24 -22.15 -6.88
N SER A 66 2.99 -22.77 -5.97
CA SER A 66 2.72 -24.14 -5.50
C SER A 66 1.32 -24.25 -4.92
N PHE A 67 0.89 -23.28 -4.10
CA PHE A 67 -0.46 -23.25 -3.54
C PHE A 67 -1.54 -23.12 -4.64
N TYR A 68 -1.30 -22.28 -5.64
CA TYR A 68 -2.22 -22.11 -6.78
C TYR A 68 -2.43 -23.41 -7.59
N PHE A 69 -1.40 -24.24 -7.73
CA PHE A 69 -1.51 -25.52 -8.44
C PHE A 69 -2.08 -26.65 -7.59
N LEU A 70 -1.82 -26.65 -6.28
CA LEU A 70 -2.27 -27.72 -5.37
C LEU A 70 -3.76 -27.58 -4.98
N VAL A 71 -4.29 -26.36 -4.92
CA VAL A 71 -5.67 -26.13 -4.43
C VAL A 71 -6.67 -26.00 -5.59
N VAL A 72 -6.91 -27.12 -6.28
CA VAL A 72 -7.80 -27.21 -7.46
C VAL A 72 -9.22 -26.65 -7.24
N PRO A 73 -9.96 -26.97 -6.14
CA PRO A 73 -11.34 -26.49 -5.99
C PRO A 73 -11.43 -24.98 -5.71
N ILE A 74 -10.36 -24.36 -5.18
CA ILE A 74 -10.35 -22.94 -4.77
C ILE A 74 -9.60 -22.07 -5.80
N ARG A 75 -8.98 -22.68 -6.83
CA ARG A 75 -8.17 -22.02 -7.85
C ARG A 75 -8.86 -20.82 -8.51
N LYS A 76 -10.18 -20.90 -8.71
CA LYS A 76 -11.00 -19.80 -9.25
C LYS A 76 -10.98 -18.55 -8.36
N TYR A 77 -10.94 -18.71 -7.04
CA TYR A 77 -10.87 -17.62 -6.07
C TYR A 77 -9.44 -17.11 -5.88
N ILE A 78 -8.43 -17.98 -6.02
CA ILE A 78 -7.02 -17.61 -5.87
C ILE A 78 -6.47 -16.92 -7.12
N LYS A 79 -7.11 -17.11 -8.28
CA LYS A 79 -6.70 -16.49 -9.55
C LYS A 79 -6.61 -14.96 -9.48
N SER A 80 -7.55 -14.31 -8.78
CA SER A 80 -7.51 -12.85 -8.56
C SER A 80 -6.31 -12.45 -7.71
N VAL A 81 -5.97 -13.21 -6.67
CA VAL A 81 -4.79 -12.98 -5.83
C VAL A 81 -3.50 -13.08 -6.65
N MET A 82 -3.42 -14.05 -7.57
CA MET A 82 -2.25 -14.20 -8.44
C MET A 82 -2.03 -13.00 -9.38
N TRP A 83 -3.10 -12.28 -9.76
CA TRP A 83 -2.96 -11.04 -10.53
C TRP A 83 -2.30 -9.92 -9.74
N TYR A 84 -2.45 -9.91 -8.41
CA TYR A 84 -1.78 -8.95 -7.52
C TYR A 84 -0.34 -9.35 -7.17
N MET A 85 0.08 -10.58 -7.50
CA MET A 85 1.42 -11.08 -7.19
C MET A 85 2.54 -10.15 -7.65
N PRO A 86 2.49 -9.53 -8.85
CA PRO A 86 3.54 -8.62 -9.27
C PRO A 86 3.65 -7.38 -8.38
N TYR A 87 2.54 -6.88 -7.86
CA TYR A 87 2.51 -5.70 -6.99
C TYR A 87 3.11 -5.96 -5.60
N ILE A 88 3.19 -7.23 -5.18
CA ILE A 88 3.78 -7.66 -3.92
C ILE A 88 5.26 -8.02 -4.11
N THR A 89 5.61 -8.55 -5.28
CA THR A 89 6.90 -9.19 -5.54
C THR A 89 7.86 -8.35 -6.37
N TYR A 90 7.40 -7.24 -6.97
CA TYR A 90 8.25 -6.31 -7.70
C TYR A 90 8.19 -4.91 -7.09
N ALA A 91 9.35 -4.25 -7.05
CA ALA A 91 9.43 -2.83 -6.74
C ALA A 91 9.22 -2.02 -8.03
N CYS A 92 8.10 -1.31 -8.14
CA CYS A 92 7.86 -0.41 -9.25
C CYS A 92 8.66 0.88 -9.06
N HIS A 93 9.43 1.26 -10.09
CA HIS A 93 10.05 2.58 -10.15
C HIS A 93 9.18 3.51 -10.98
N PHE A 94 8.69 4.58 -10.34
CA PHE A 94 7.86 5.59 -11.00
C PHE A 94 8.68 6.83 -11.35
N ASP A 95 8.46 7.38 -12.54
CA ASP A 95 8.98 8.71 -12.89
C ASP A 95 8.21 9.78 -12.12
N ARG A 96 8.96 10.64 -11.42
CA ARG A 96 8.47 11.71 -10.54
C ARG A 96 9.01 13.08 -10.98
N SER A 97 9.60 13.18 -12.16
CA SER A 97 10.17 14.41 -12.73
C SER A 97 9.16 15.57 -12.70
N ILE A 98 7.91 15.32 -13.08
CA ILE A 98 6.82 16.30 -13.12
C ILE A 98 6.44 16.77 -11.72
N VAL A 99 6.29 15.84 -10.76
CA VAL A 99 5.93 16.16 -9.37
C VAL A 99 7.03 16.99 -8.73
N LYS A 100 8.31 16.66 -8.98
CA LYS A 100 9.44 17.48 -8.51
C LYS A 100 9.47 18.88 -9.11
N LYS A 101 8.94 19.05 -10.32
CA LYS A 101 8.99 20.32 -11.06
C LYS A 101 7.83 21.24 -10.74
N TYR A 102 6.63 20.69 -10.52
CA TYR A 102 5.39 21.46 -10.47
C TYR A 102 4.56 21.24 -9.20
N GLY A 103 4.94 20.27 -8.37
CA GLY A 103 4.23 19.93 -7.14
C GLY A 103 5.18 19.84 -5.95
N GLU A 104 4.66 19.27 -4.87
CA GLU A 104 5.42 18.99 -3.66
C GLU A 104 5.53 17.48 -3.48
N PRO A 105 6.61 16.98 -2.85
CA PRO A 105 6.66 15.58 -2.46
C PRO A 105 5.56 15.29 -1.42
N PRO A 106 4.99 14.08 -1.41
CA PRO A 106 4.02 13.71 -0.39
C PRO A 106 4.63 13.74 1.02
N PRO A 107 3.83 14.02 2.05
CA PRO A 107 4.30 13.97 3.43
C PRO A 107 4.73 12.55 3.81
N GLU A 108 5.71 12.48 4.72
CA GLU A 108 6.17 11.21 5.26
C GLU A 108 5.07 10.49 6.05
N ILE A 109 5.01 9.17 5.89
CA ILE A 109 4.07 8.34 6.63
C ILE A 109 4.75 7.89 7.92
N THR A 110 4.42 8.61 8.99
CA THR A 110 4.90 8.33 10.34
C THR A 110 4.04 7.28 11.04
N ARG A 111 4.56 6.71 12.13
CA ARG A 111 3.81 5.79 13.00
C ARG A 111 2.55 6.45 13.58
N GLU A 112 2.68 7.71 13.98
CA GLU A 112 1.59 8.52 14.54
C GLU A 112 0.44 8.69 13.54
N LEU A 113 0.76 8.94 12.26
CA LEU A 113 -0.25 9.02 11.22
C LEU A 113 -0.98 7.68 11.04
N ILE A 114 -0.24 6.58 11.05
CA ILE A 114 -0.83 5.22 10.95
C ILE A 114 -1.72 4.94 12.16
N GLU A 115 -1.28 5.28 13.37
CA GLU A 115 -2.05 5.11 14.60
C GLU A 115 -3.35 5.92 14.55
N LYS A 116 -3.28 7.19 14.13
CA LYS A 116 -4.47 8.05 13.95
C LYS A 116 -5.47 7.42 12.98
N ILE A 117 -4.99 6.89 11.84
CA ILE A 117 -5.83 6.19 10.85
C ILE A 117 -6.47 4.95 11.47
N ASN A 118 -5.68 4.13 12.17
CA ASN A 118 -6.14 2.89 12.78
C ASN A 118 -7.16 3.14 13.91
N SER A 119 -6.92 4.14 14.77
CA SER A 119 -7.86 4.53 15.82
C SER A 119 -9.18 5.05 15.24
N TYR A 120 -9.11 5.85 14.17
CA TYR A 120 -10.31 6.30 13.47
C TYR A 120 -11.09 5.12 12.87
N ALA A 121 -10.41 4.20 12.19
CA ALA A 121 -11.03 3.01 11.62
C ALA A 121 -11.66 2.12 12.70
N LYS A 122 -10.98 1.93 13.83
CA LYS A 122 -11.51 1.17 14.96
C LYS A 122 -12.83 1.76 15.47
N LYS A 123 -12.82 3.06 15.77
CA LYS A 123 -13.96 3.78 16.37
C LYS A 123 -15.17 3.92 15.42
N ASN A 124 -14.92 4.17 14.14
CA ASN A 124 -16.00 4.57 13.20
C ASN A 124 -16.37 3.48 12.19
N ILE A 125 -15.54 2.46 12.01
CA ILE A 125 -15.78 1.39 11.03
C ILE A 125 -15.92 0.07 11.76
N LEU A 126 -14.88 -0.36 12.50
CA LEU A 126 -14.83 -1.71 13.07
C LEU A 126 -15.79 -1.91 14.24
N GLU A 127 -16.03 -0.90 15.08
CA GLU A 127 -17.02 -0.96 16.17
C GLU A 127 -18.47 -1.10 15.67
N HIS A 128 -18.72 -0.92 14.38
CA HIS A 128 -20.05 -0.95 13.76
C HIS A 128 -20.23 -2.15 12.83
N ILE A 129 -19.26 -3.06 12.81
CA ILE A 129 -19.32 -4.33 12.08
C ILE A 129 -19.63 -5.42 13.10
N ASP A 130 -20.87 -5.87 13.14
CA ASP A 130 -21.24 -7.12 13.83
C ASP A 130 -20.56 -8.29 13.09
N ILE A 131 -19.70 -9.02 13.78
CA ILE A 131 -19.02 -10.23 13.27
C ILE A 131 -19.81 -11.46 13.69
#